data_AF-A0A368VJN0-F1
#
_entry.id   AF-A0A368VJN0-F1
#
_cell.length_a   1.000
_cell.length_b   1.000
_cell.length_c   1.000
_cell.angle_alpha   90.00
_cell.angle_beta   90.00
_cell.angle_gamma   90.00
#
_symmetry.space_group_name_H-M   'P 1'
#
loop_
_entity.id
_entity.type
_entity.pdbx_description
1 polymer ?
#
loop_
_entity_poly.entity_id
_entity_poly.type
_entity_poly.pdbx_seq_one_letter_code
_entity_poly.pdbx_strand_id
1 'polypeptide(L)'
;MSAGSDQEDVPAGFESIDEVTESFAEAGYLTDTRLATTIFLTTRLAKPLLLEGPAGVGKTELATKLAAVTGRRLLRLQCYEGQDETKALYEWDYGKQLLYTQMLREKISEIIADTPDLDSAVEAIGKQDDVFFSDRFLTPRPLLDAIRGDEPAVLLVDEVDRADEALEAVLLECLGEYQVSVPEIGTYTAKTPPLVVLTSNNTRDLSAALKRRCLHLFLDYPDANRELEIIKSKRTGLPEVAAHRLVEVVRDIRELPLRKAPSISETIDWARTLAVLGVEELDPSVLADTANVVLKYERDLDKARELMPLLRDPNRTVPEQHSHDHGHGHGHHHSHAHGERVATETAPAGTDDKDYGKQVRAAKDRPGRHDEGYYGSTTSAPVQRRNSGVSSEQGSRSWAPHARKRPF
;
A
#
# COMPACT_ATOMS: atom_id res chain seq x y z
N MET A 1 -18.98 29.25 -45.51
CA MET A 1 -19.86 28.50 -44.59
C MET A 1 -18.97 27.96 -43.49
N SER A 2 -19.01 28.61 -42.33
CA SER A 2 -18.25 28.21 -41.13
C SER A 2 -18.77 26.87 -40.63
N ALA A 3 -17.89 25.89 -40.53
CA ALA A 3 -18.04 24.81 -39.57
C ALA A 3 -17.12 25.17 -38.40
N GLY A 4 -17.70 25.81 -37.38
CA GLY A 4 -17.08 25.83 -36.06
C GLY A 4 -17.11 24.40 -35.57
N SER A 5 -15.94 23.79 -35.49
CA SER A 5 -15.76 22.60 -34.66
C SER A 5 -15.86 23.09 -33.22
N ASP A 6 -17.01 22.91 -32.61
CA ASP A 6 -17.13 22.87 -31.15
C ASP A 6 -16.25 21.69 -30.68
N GLN A 7 -14.99 22.00 -30.43
CA GLN A 7 -14.15 21.23 -29.54
C GLN A 7 -14.81 21.39 -28.17
N GLU A 8 -15.66 20.44 -27.80
CA GLU A 8 -16.11 20.33 -26.41
C GLU A 8 -14.85 20.27 -25.55
N ASP A 9 -14.62 21.34 -24.79
CA ASP A 9 -13.46 21.54 -23.93
C ASP A 9 -13.27 20.30 -23.06
N VAL A 10 -12.14 19.60 -23.26
CA VAL A 10 -11.63 18.65 -22.24
C VAL A 10 -11.60 19.44 -20.93
N PRO A 11 -12.29 19.00 -19.85
CA PRO A 11 -12.38 19.79 -18.62
C PRO A 11 -10.98 20.19 -18.20
N ALA A 12 -10.72 21.49 -18.28
CA ALA A 12 -9.43 22.06 -17.94
C ALA A 12 -9.06 21.58 -16.53
N GLY A 13 -7.81 21.18 -16.33
CA GLY A 13 -7.33 20.88 -14.98
C GLY A 13 -7.52 22.09 -14.06
N PHE A 14 -7.43 21.87 -12.76
CA PHE A 14 -7.64 22.92 -11.75
C PHE A 14 -6.82 24.20 -12.04
N GLU A 15 -7.42 25.37 -11.83
CA GLU A 15 -6.82 26.69 -11.96
C GLU A 15 -5.91 27.03 -10.77
N SER A 16 -6.28 26.58 -9.57
CA SER A 16 -5.53 26.84 -8.33
C SER A 16 -5.53 25.66 -7.35
N ILE A 17 -4.70 25.74 -6.32
CA ILE A 17 -4.67 24.77 -5.22
C ILE A 17 -5.94 24.90 -4.36
N ASP A 18 -6.43 26.13 -4.16
CA ASP A 18 -7.64 26.40 -3.36
C ASP A 18 -8.87 25.78 -4.02
N GLU A 19 -8.97 25.87 -5.35
CA GLU A 19 -10.04 25.22 -6.13
C GLU A 19 -10.03 23.68 -5.96
N VAL A 20 -8.84 23.06 -5.88
CA VAL A 20 -8.74 21.62 -5.57
C VAL A 20 -9.32 21.34 -4.20
N THR A 21 -8.95 22.13 -3.18
CA THR A 21 -9.43 21.93 -1.82
C THR A 21 -10.95 22.09 -1.72
N GLU A 22 -11.50 23.14 -2.33
CA GLU A 22 -12.94 23.40 -2.35
C GLU A 22 -13.70 22.30 -3.09
N SER A 23 -13.29 21.98 -4.32
CA SER A 23 -13.98 20.98 -5.16
C SER A 23 -13.97 19.58 -4.53
N PHE A 24 -12.85 19.18 -3.91
CA PHE A 24 -12.78 17.90 -3.20
C PHE A 24 -13.63 17.91 -1.91
N ALA A 25 -13.66 19.03 -1.18
CA ALA A 25 -14.51 19.16 0.01
C ALA A 25 -16.00 19.05 -0.33
N GLU A 26 -16.45 19.66 -1.44
CA GLU A 26 -17.81 19.50 -1.97
C GLU A 26 -18.11 18.05 -2.35
N ALA A 27 -17.14 17.35 -2.93
CA ALA A 27 -17.24 15.93 -3.23
C ALA A 27 -17.18 15.04 -1.97
N GLY A 28 -16.98 15.59 -0.77
CA GLY A 28 -16.95 14.88 0.51
C GLY A 28 -15.61 14.17 0.78
N TYR A 29 -14.52 14.72 0.26
CA TYR A 29 -13.15 14.27 0.51
C TYR A 29 -12.29 15.45 0.96
N LEU A 30 -11.71 15.37 2.15
CA LEU A 30 -11.00 16.49 2.71
C LEU A 30 -9.50 16.40 2.39
N THR A 31 -8.98 17.33 1.59
CA THR A 31 -7.55 17.41 1.22
C THR A 31 -6.76 18.38 2.12
N ASP A 32 -5.56 17.98 2.56
CA ASP A 32 -4.62 18.93 3.16
C ASP A 32 -3.87 19.69 2.05
N THR A 33 -3.13 20.73 2.41
CA THR A 33 -2.40 21.55 1.43
C THR A 33 -1.42 20.72 0.60
N ARG A 34 -0.77 19.72 1.22
CA ARG A 34 0.20 18.85 0.53
C ARG A 34 -0.49 17.99 -0.54
N LEU A 35 -1.62 17.38 -0.20
CA LEU A 35 -2.42 16.56 -1.11
C LEU A 35 -3.03 17.40 -2.22
N ALA A 36 -3.61 18.55 -1.88
CA ALA A 36 -4.19 19.48 -2.85
C ALA A 36 -3.14 19.98 -3.86
N THR A 37 -1.96 20.38 -3.37
CA THR A 37 -0.82 20.76 -4.22
C THR A 37 -0.40 19.61 -5.14
N THR A 38 -0.32 18.39 -4.62
CA THR A 38 0.08 17.23 -5.42
C THR A 38 -0.94 16.93 -6.52
N ILE A 39 -2.24 16.95 -6.21
CA ILE A 39 -3.32 16.76 -7.19
C ILE A 39 -3.27 17.86 -8.26
N PHE A 40 -3.11 19.13 -7.86
CA PHE A 40 -2.95 20.24 -8.78
C PHE A 40 -1.78 19.99 -9.75
N LEU A 41 -0.60 19.62 -9.23
CA LEU A 41 0.57 19.30 -10.05
C LEU A 41 0.36 18.09 -10.97
N THR A 42 -0.34 17.04 -10.51
CA THR A 42 -0.71 15.89 -11.36
C THR A 42 -1.51 16.34 -12.58
N THR A 43 -2.48 17.23 -12.41
CA THR A 43 -3.29 17.74 -13.53
C THR A 43 -2.53 18.67 -14.48
N ARG A 44 -1.51 19.40 -13.98
CA ARG A 44 -0.72 20.35 -14.76
C ARG A 44 0.49 19.73 -15.47
N LEU A 45 1.12 18.74 -14.84
CA LEU A 45 2.31 18.08 -15.36
C LEU A 45 2.00 16.81 -16.14
N ALA A 46 0.74 16.36 -16.15
CA ALA A 46 0.33 15.06 -16.68
C ALA A 46 1.24 13.93 -16.18
N LYS A 47 1.57 13.95 -14.88
CA LYS A 47 2.39 12.93 -14.22
C LYS A 47 1.52 12.04 -13.33
N PRO A 48 1.70 10.70 -13.38
CA PRO A 48 1.02 9.78 -12.48
C PRO A 48 1.22 10.14 -11.01
N LEU A 49 0.20 9.93 -10.18
CA LEU A 49 0.25 10.10 -8.73
C LEU A 49 0.38 8.75 -8.05
N LEU A 50 1.46 8.52 -7.29
CA LEU A 50 1.65 7.34 -6.45
C LEU A 50 1.32 7.67 -4.99
N LEU A 51 0.28 7.04 -4.46
CA LEU A 51 -0.18 7.13 -3.09
C LEU A 51 0.25 5.90 -2.29
N GLU A 52 1.23 6.07 -1.41
CA GLU A 52 1.64 5.05 -0.44
C GLU A 52 1.03 5.35 0.94
N GLY A 53 0.74 4.33 1.74
CA GLY A 53 0.26 4.53 3.10
C GLY A 53 -0.47 3.32 3.66
N PRO A 54 -0.95 3.37 4.92
CA PRO A 54 -1.75 2.30 5.51
C PRO A 54 -3.08 2.06 4.77
N ALA A 55 -3.67 0.88 4.95
CA ALA A 55 -4.97 0.57 4.38
C ALA A 55 -6.08 1.43 5.03
N GLY A 56 -7.07 1.87 4.24
CA GLY A 56 -8.25 2.57 4.75
C GLY A 56 -8.03 4.05 5.14
N VAL A 57 -6.96 4.68 4.65
CA VAL A 57 -6.71 6.14 4.79
C VAL A 57 -7.31 7.00 3.65
N GLY A 58 -8.04 6.39 2.70
CA GLY A 58 -8.72 7.12 1.62
C GLY A 58 -8.02 7.15 0.26
N LYS A 59 -6.92 6.39 0.07
CA LYS A 59 -6.15 6.35 -1.21
C LYS A 59 -7.03 6.04 -2.44
N THR A 60 -7.83 4.98 -2.37
CA THR A 60 -8.74 4.55 -3.44
C THR A 60 -9.92 5.52 -3.62
N GLU A 61 -10.41 6.11 -2.52
CA GLU A 61 -11.50 7.09 -2.56
C GLU A 61 -11.05 8.37 -3.30
N LEU A 62 -9.79 8.78 -3.14
CA LEU A 62 -9.24 9.94 -3.84
C LEU A 62 -9.40 9.84 -5.36
N ALA A 63 -9.06 8.70 -5.97
CA ALA A 63 -9.19 8.53 -7.42
C ALA A 63 -10.65 8.60 -7.88
N THR A 64 -11.56 8.04 -7.08
CA THR A 64 -13.01 8.11 -7.35
C THR A 64 -13.50 9.56 -7.30
N LYS A 65 -13.01 10.35 -6.34
CA LYS A 65 -13.37 11.75 -6.17
C LYS A 65 -12.74 12.63 -7.22
N LEU A 66 -11.50 12.35 -7.61
CA LEU A 66 -10.83 13.00 -8.73
C LEU A 66 -11.63 12.84 -10.03
N ALA A 67 -12.10 11.62 -10.33
CA ALA A 67 -12.93 11.35 -11.49
C ALA A 67 -14.25 12.15 -11.45
N ALA A 68 -14.94 12.14 -10.30
CA ALA A 68 -16.19 12.87 -10.11
C ALA A 68 -16.01 14.40 -10.25
N VAL A 69 -14.98 14.97 -9.62
CA VAL A 69 -14.70 16.42 -9.65
C VAL A 69 -14.26 16.88 -11.04
N THR A 70 -13.46 16.08 -11.74
CA THR A 70 -12.96 16.44 -13.08
C THR A 70 -13.93 16.06 -14.21
N GLY A 71 -15.06 15.42 -13.89
CA GLY A 71 -16.03 14.93 -14.88
C GLY A 71 -15.49 13.82 -15.78
N ARG A 72 -14.49 13.06 -15.33
CA ARG A 72 -13.77 12.05 -16.13
C ARG A 72 -14.28 10.64 -15.84
N ARG A 73 -14.18 9.75 -16.83
CA ARG A 73 -14.54 8.34 -16.67
C ARG A 73 -13.53 7.65 -15.73
N LEU A 74 -14.02 6.92 -14.72
CA LEU A 74 -13.15 6.15 -13.82
C LEU A 74 -12.91 4.75 -14.39
N LEU A 75 -11.65 4.42 -14.63
CA LEU A 75 -11.19 3.08 -15.01
C LEU A 75 -10.35 2.51 -13.87
N ARG A 76 -10.67 1.30 -13.41
CA ARG A 76 -9.97 0.66 -12.29
C ARG A 76 -9.28 -0.62 -12.73
N LEU A 77 -7.96 -0.68 -12.54
CA LEU A 77 -7.16 -1.88 -12.56
C LEU A 77 -6.86 -2.28 -11.11
N GLN A 78 -7.39 -3.41 -10.67
CA GLN A 78 -6.98 -4.02 -9.40
C GLN A 78 -5.76 -4.91 -9.63
N CYS A 79 -4.68 -4.68 -8.88
CA CYS A 79 -3.49 -5.52 -8.90
C CYS A 79 -3.60 -6.64 -7.85
N TYR A 80 -3.16 -7.83 -8.22
CA TYR A 80 -3.03 -8.99 -7.34
C TYR A 80 -1.95 -9.94 -7.86
N GLU A 81 -1.44 -10.78 -6.96
CA GLU A 81 -0.36 -11.73 -7.27
C GLU A 81 -0.83 -12.79 -8.29
N GLY A 82 0.00 -13.10 -9.28
CA GLY A 82 -0.33 -14.03 -10.37
C GLY A 82 -1.26 -13.44 -11.43
N GLN A 83 -1.39 -12.10 -11.49
CA GLN A 83 -2.13 -11.44 -12.55
C GLN A 83 -1.32 -11.44 -13.85
N ASP A 84 -1.91 -12.05 -14.88
CA ASP A 84 -1.35 -12.05 -16.23
C ASP A 84 -1.53 -10.70 -16.93
N GLU A 85 -0.59 -10.34 -17.81
CA GLU A 85 -0.56 -9.11 -18.60
C GLU A 85 -1.83 -8.94 -19.43
N THR A 86 -2.33 -10.03 -20.01
CA THR A 86 -3.57 -10.07 -20.79
C THR A 86 -4.79 -9.55 -20.00
N LYS A 87 -4.85 -9.82 -18.69
CA LYS A 87 -5.97 -9.33 -17.84
C LYS A 87 -5.90 -7.83 -17.58
N ALA A 88 -4.71 -7.23 -17.69
CA ALA A 88 -4.50 -5.81 -17.47
C ALA A 88 -4.65 -4.99 -18.77
N LEU A 89 -4.16 -5.53 -19.90
CA LEU A 89 -4.13 -4.86 -21.20
C LEU A 89 -5.33 -5.19 -22.10
N TYR A 90 -5.49 -6.46 -22.50
CA TYR A 90 -6.52 -6.88 -23.45
C TYR A 90 -6.76 -8.38 -23.42
N GLU A 91 -7.98 -8.78 -23.80
CA GLU A 91 -8.31 -10.18 -24.07
C GLU A 91 -8.78 -10.34 -25.52
N TRP A 92 -8.29 -11.40 -26.17
CA TRP A 92 -8.81 -11.81 -27.46
C TRP A 92 -10.17 -12.49 -27.30
N ASP A 93 -11.18 -11.95 -27.99
CA ASP A 93 -12.50 -12.56 -28.07
C ASP A 93 -12.46 -13.73 -29.08
N TYR A 94 -11.99 -14.88 -28.60
CA TYR A 94 -11.91 -16.11 -29.39
C TYR A 94 -13.27 -16.56 -29.94
N GLY A 95 -14.37 -16.23 -29.24
CA GLY A 95 -15.72 -16.53 -29.71
C GLY A 95 -16.06 -15.76 -30.97
N LYS A 96 -15.79 -14.44 -30.97
CA LYS A 96 -15.92 -13.61 -32.18
C LYS A 96 -14.96 -14.04 -33.27
N GLN A 97 -13.71 -14.40 -32.95
CA GLN A 97 -12.76 -14.89 -33.94
C GLN A 97 -13.23 -16.19 -34.60
N LEU A 98 -13.78 -17.12 -33.83
CA LEU A 98 -14.30 -18.39 -34.35
C LEU A 98 -15.52 -18.16 -35.24
N LEU A 99 -16.49 -17.35 -34.78
CA LEU A 99 -17.66 -17.00 -35.59
C LEU A 99 -17.25 -16.29 -36.88
N TYR A 100 -16.32 -15.36 -36.77
CA TYR A 100 -15.76 -14.66 -37.93
C TYR A 100 -15.08 -15.63 -38.89
N THR A 101 -14.26 -16.56 -38.40
CA THR A 101 -13.61 -17.59 -39.22
C THR A 101 -14.63 -18.50 -39.91
N GLN A 102 -15.74 -18.86 -39.26
CA GLN A 102 -16.81 -19.63 -39.89
C GLN A 102 -17.52 -18.85 -41.00
N MET A 103 -17.90 -17.60 -40.73
CA MET A 103 -18.49 -16.70 -41.73
C MET A 103 -17.51 -16.45 -42.89
N LEU A 104 -16.23 -16.29 -42.58
CA LEU A 104 -15.18 -16.10 -43.57
C LEU A 104 -14.99 -17.35 -44.41
N ARG A 105 -15.05 -18.56 -43.85
CA ARG A 105 -14.98 -19.80 -44.64
C ARG A 105 -16.12 -19.91 -45.65
N GLU A 106 -17.33 -19.52 -45.24
CA GLU A 106 -18.50 -19.45 -46.14
C GLU A 106 -18.29 -18.37 -47.23
N LYS A 107 -17.85 -17.18 -46.85
CA LYS A 107 -17.56 -16.05 -47.76
C LYS A 107 -16.39 -16.29 -48.70
N ILE A 108 -15.31 -16.92 -48.23
CA ILE A 108 -14.12 -17.25 -49.00
C ILE A 108 -14.48 -18.24 -50.10
N SER A 109 -15.38 -19.20 -49.81
CA SER A 109 -15.89 -20.11 -50.84
C SER A 109 -16.61 -19.35 -51.96
N GLU A 110 -17.33 -18.26 -51.63
CA GLU A 110 -17.93 -17.36 -52.63
C GLU A 110 -16.86 -16.51 -53.36
N ILE A 111 -15.85 -16.01 -52.65
CA ILE A 111 -14.82 -15.11 -53.21
C ILE A 111 -13.85 -15.86 -54.15
N ILE A 112 -13.47 -17.08 -53.80
CA ILE A 112 -12.57 -17.92 -54.61
C ILE A 112 -13.30 -18.53 -55.82
N ALA A 113 -14.63 -18.55 -55.84
CA ALA A 113 -15.41 -19.22 -56.87
C ALA A 113 -15.06 -18.78 -58.30
N ASP A 114 -14.68 -17.50 -58.49
CA ASP A 114 -14.31 -16.92 -59.79
C ASP A 114 -12.80 -16.76 -60.01
N THR A 115 -11.95 -17.25 -59.09
CA THR A 115 -10.48 -17.19 -59.26
C THR A 115 -9.93 -18.38 -60.05
N PRO A 116 -9.10 -18.15 -61.08
CA PRO A 116 -8.65 -19.20 -62.00
C PRO A 116 -7.54 -20.10 -61.44
N ASP A 117 -6.81 -19.65 -60.41
CA ASP A 117 -5.65 -20.34 -59.85
C ASP A 117 -5.42 -20.00 -58.36
N LEU A 118 -4.57 -20.79 -57.71
CA LEU A 118 -4.31 -20.73 -56.27
C LEU A 118 -3.66 -19.40 -55.86
N ASP A 119 -2.78 -18.83 -56.69
CA ASP A 119 -2.08 -17.57 -56.37
C ASP A 119 -3.07 -16.40 -56.41
N SER A 120 -3.96 -16.37 -57.41
CA SER A 120 -5.06 -15.41 -57.50
C SER A 120 -6.04 -15.50 -56.31
N ALA A 121 -6.32 -16.71 -55.83
CA ALA A 121 -7.16 -16.94 -54.65
C ALA A 121 -6.49 -16.44 -53.36
N VAL A 122 -5.19 -16.71 -53.18
CA VAL A 122 -4.41 -16.22 -52.03
C VAL A 122 -4.32 -14.70 -52.04
N GLU A 123 -4.15 -14.05 -53.20
CA GLU A 123 -4.13 -12.60 -53.31
C GLU A 123 -5.51 -11.97 -52.99
N ALA A 124 -6.60 -12.63 -53.41
CA ALA A 124 -7.95 -12.18 -53.11
C ALA A 124 -8.29 -12.28 -51.60
N ILE A 125 -7.80 -13.32 -50.92
CA ILE A 125 -7.91 -13.49 -49.47
C ILE A 125 -6.99 -12.51 -48.74
N GLY A 126 -5.76 -12.31 -49.21
CA GLY A 126 -4.77 -11.41 -48.61
C GLY A 126 -5.22 -9.95 -48.60
N LYS A 127 -6.05 -9.53 -49.57
CA LYS A 127 -6.75 -8.23 -49.52
C LYS A 127 -7.74 -8.09 -48.35
N GLN A 128 -8.06 -9.19 -47.67
CA GLN A 128 -8.90 -9.26 -46.47
C GLN A 128 -8.14 -9.72 -45.21
N ASP A 129 -6.82 -9.98 -45.28
CA ASP A 129 -6.02 -10.54 -44.16
C ASP A 129 -5.93 -9.62 -42.94
N ASP A 130 -6.07 -8.30 -43.13
CA ASP A 130 -6.11 -7.30 -42.04
C ASP A 130 -7.26 -7.56 -41.05
N VAL A 131 -8.22 -8.44 -41.36
CA VAL A 131 -9.33 -8.69 -40.45
C VAL A 131 -8.98 -9.68 -39.34
N PHE A 132 -8.08 -10.65 -39.54
CA PHE A 132 -7.84 -11.72 -38.54
C PHE A 132 -7.23 -11.21 -37.22
N PHE A 133 -6.29 -10.27 -37.29
CA PHE A 133 -5.73 -9.54 -36.14
C PHE A 133 -6.21 -8.10 -36.14
N SER A 134 -7.51 -7.91 -36.38
CA SER A 134 -8.10 -6.59 -36.28
C SER A 134 -8.48 -6.25 -34.85
N ASP A 135 -8.46 -4.95 -34.61
CA ASP A 135 -8.94 -4.27 -33.40
C ASP A 135 -10.40 -4.61 -33.01
N ARG A 136 -11.12 -5.36 -33.86
CA ARG A 136 -12.50 -5.84 -33.68
C ARG A 136 -12.61 -7.03 -32.73
N PHE A 137 -11.55 -7.83 -32.61
CA PHE A 137 -11.51 -9.01 -31.75
C PHE A 137 -10.81 -8.74 -30.42
N LEU A 138 -10.27 -7.53 -30.26
CA LEU A 138 -9.60 -7.11 -29.06
C LEU A 138 -10.62 -6.55 -28.08
N THR A 139 -10.79 -7.19 -26.93
CA THR A 139 -11.57 -6.63 -25.83
C THR A 139 -10.62 -5.83 -24.94
N PRO A 140 -10.72 -4.49 -24.92
CA PRO A 140 -9.82 -3.67 -24.13
C PRO A 140 -10.07 -3.89 -22.63
N ARG A 141 -8.99 -4.00 -21.86
CA ARG A 141 -9.00 -4.00 -20.40
C ARG A 141 -8.65 -2.59 -19.88
N PRO A 142 -8.73 -2.31 -18.56
CA PRO A 142 -8.66 -0.94 -18.05
C PRO A 142 -7.44 -0.13 -18.53
N LEU A 143 -6.27 -0.75 -18.72
CA LEU A 143 -5.10 -0.04 -19.24
C LEU A 143 -5.27 0.35 -20.71
N LEU A 144 -5.61 -0.60 -21.59
CA LEU A 144 -5.79 -0.30 -23.01
C LEU A 144 -6.98 0.63 -23.23
N ASP A 145 -8.07 0.48 -22.48
CA ASP A 145 -9.24 1.36 -22.56
C ASP A 145 -8.89 2.80 -22.14
N ALA A 146 -8.03 2.98 -21.14
CA ALA A 146 -7.56 4.30 -20.73
C ALA A 146 -6.68 5.00 -21.77
N ILE A 147 -5.92 4.23 -22.56
CA ILE A 147 -5.05 4.75 -23.62
C ILE A 147 -5.81 4.95 -24.93
N ARG A 148 -6.68 4.01 -25.30
CA ARG A 148 -7.42 4.03 -26.57
C ARG A 148 -8.65 4.95 -26.53
N GLY A 149 -9.26 5.12 -25.36
CA GLY A 149 -10.51 5.86 -25.20
C GLY A 149 -10.40 7.29 -25.75
N ASP A 150 -11.44 7.72 -26.46
CA ASP A 150 -11.54 9.11 -26.94
C ASP A 150 -11.98 10.09 -25.81
N GLU A 151 -12.56 9.56 -24.73
CA GLU A 151 -13.01 10.32 -23.57
C GLU A 151 -11.90 10.47 -22.51
N PRO A 152 -11.75 11.65 -21.87
CA PRO A 152 -10.83 11.82 -20.76
C PRO A 152 -11.15 10.89 -19.58
N ALA A 153 -10.13 10.16 -19.11
CA ALA A 153 -10.28 9.18 -18.04
C ALA A 153 -9.38 9.44 -16.83
N VAL A 154 -9.80 8.92 -15.68
CA VAL A 154 -8.95 8.67 -14.50
C VAL A 154 -8.70 7.18 -14.42
N LEU A 155 -7.43 6.79 -14.51
CA LEU A 155 -6.99 5.40 -14.36
C LEU A 155 -6.49 5.17 -12.93
N LEU A 156 -7.23 4.39 -12.17
CA LEU A 156 -6.84 3.90 -10.85
C LEU A 156 -6.15 2.55 -10.97
N VAL A 157 -4.86 2.49 -10.61
CA VAL A 157 -4.10 1.23 -10.44
C VAL A 157 -4.02 0.96 -8.94
N ASP A 158 -4.86 0.06 -8.45
CA ASP A 158 -5.07 -0.16 -7.02
C ASP A 158 -4.22 -1.35 -6.52
N GLU A 159 -3.60 -1.20 -5.35
CA GLU A 159 -2.70 -2.20 -4.73
C GLU A 159 -1.52 -2.62 -5.63
N VAL A 160 -0.84 -1.66 -6.26
CA VAL A 160 0.26 -1.92 -7.19
C VAL A 160 1.44 -2.68 -6.56
N ASP A 161 1.56 -2.66 -5.23
CA ASP A 161 2.55 -3.46 -4.49
C ASP A 161 2.32 -4.98 -4.59
N ARG A 162 1.12 -5.41 -5.00
CA ARG A 162 0.77 -6.80 -5.29
C ARG A 162 0.97 -7.21 -6.74
N ALA A 163 1.36 -6.28 -7.61
CA ALA A 163 1.66 -6.60 -9.00
C ALA A 163 2.96 -7.39 -9.11
N ASP A 164 3.01 -8.32 -10.07
CA ASP A 164 4.21 -9.05 -10.43
C ASP A 164 5.11 -8.21 -11.36
N GLU A 165 6.36 -8.64 -11.57
CA GLU A 165 7.35 -7.93 -12.39
C GLU A 165 6.89 -7.69 -13.84
N ALA A 166 6.17 -8.64 -14.42
CA ALA A 166 5.62 -8.51 -15.78
C ALA A 166 4.62 -7.36 -15.88
N LEU A 167 3.70 -7.27 -14.93
CA LEU A 167 2.72 -6.17 -14.89
C LEU A 167 3.39 -4.83 -14.57
N GLU A 168 4.40 -4.81 -13.70
CA GLU A 168 5.21 -3.60 -13.48
C GLU A 168 5.88 -3.10 -14.77
N ALA A 169 6.43 -4.00 -15.60
CA ALA A 169 7.06 -3.61 -16.87
C ALA A 169 6.07 -2.95 -17.83
N VAL A 170 4.86 -3.51 -17.93
CA VAL A 170 3.76 -2.96 -18.73
C VAL A 170 3.31 -1.59 -18.21
N LEU A 171 3.16 -1.46 -16.88
CA LEU A 171 2.85 -0.18 -16.25
C LEU A 171 3.95 0.84 -16.52
N LEU A 172 5.22 0.45 -16.51
CA LEU A 172 6.31 1.36 -16.86
C LEU A 172 6.10 1.90 -18.28
N GLU A 173 5.96 1.04 -19.28
CA GLU A 173 5.72 1.47 -20.67
C GLU A 173 4.53 2.45 -20.75
N CYS A 174 3.39 2.06 -20.17
CA CYS A 174 2.16 2.83 -20.17
C CYS A 174 2.31 4.20 -19.48
N LEU A 175 2.98 4.27 -18.33
CA LEU A 175 3.12 5.51 -17.56
C LEU A 175 4.24 6.43 -18.05
N GLY A 176 5.15 5.91 -18.88
CA GLY A 176 6.25 6.70 -19.45
C GLY A 176 5.79 7.56 -20.63
N GLU A 177 5.16 6.92 -21.61
CA GLU A 177 4.82 7.53 -22.90
C GLU A 177 3.30 7.56 -23.18
N TYR A 178 2.47 7.12 -22.22
CA TYR A 178 1.02 6.95 -22.41
C TYR A 178 0.69 6.09 -23.64
N GLN A 179 1.40 4.96 -23.75
CA GLN A 179 1.26 4.02 -24.85
C GLN A 179 1.19 2.57 -24.37
N VAL A 180 0.57 1.72 -25.16
CA VAL A 180 0.53 0.27 -24.96
C VAL A 180 0.85 -0.42 -26.27
N SER A 181 1.81 -1.35 -26.24
CA SER A 181 2.16 -2.18 -27.39
C SER A 181 1.39 -3.50 -27.35
N VAL A 182 0.66 -3.80 -28.43
CA VAL A 182 0.00 -5.09 -28.65
C VAL A 182 0.78 -5.81 -29.76
N PRO A 183 1.52 -6.89 -29.46
CA PRO A 183 2.42 -7.53 -30.42
C PRO A 183 1.80 -7.85 -31.78
N GLU A 184 0.54 -8.23 -31.82
CA GLU A 184 -0.16 -8.64 -33.04
C GLU A 184 -0.77 -7.49 -33.85
N ILE A 185 -0.97 -6.30 -33.25
CA ILE A 185 -1.66 -5.18 -33.90
C ILE A 185 -0.75 -3.96 -34.07
N GLY A 186 0.14 -3.72 -33.10
CA GLY A 186 1.00 -2.55 -33.03
C GLY A 186 0.82 -1.76 -31.74
N THR A 187 1.35 -0.54 -31.73
CA THR A 187 1.37 0.32 -30.55
C THR A 187 0.25 1.35 -30.59
N TYR A 188 -0.51 1.44 -29.50
CA TYR A 188 -1.52 2.46 -29.27
C TYR A 188 -0.92 3.57 -28.42
N THR A 189 -1.11 4.83 -28.83
CA THR A 189 -0.69 6.01 -28.07
C THR A 189 -1.92 6.84 -27.72
N ALA A 190 -2.00 7.31 -26.48
CA ALA A 190 -3.14 8.08 -26.01
C ALA A 190 -3.23 9.43 -26.73
N LYS A 191 -4.42 9.74 -27.28
CA LYS A 191 -4.72 11.08 -27.79
C LYS A 191 -4.85 12.07 -26.63
N THR A 192 -5.53 11.64 -25.56
CA THR A 192 -5.73 12.39 -24.33
C THR A 192 -5.18 11.56 -23.17
N PRO A 193 -4.01 11.92 -22.61
CA PRO A 193 -3.42 11.17 -21.50
C PRO A 193 -4.37 11.10 -20.29
N PRO A 194 -4.62 9.90 -19.72
CA PRO A 194 -5.46 9.76 -18.53
C PRO A 194 -4.75 10.34 -17.30
N LEU A 195 -5.53 10.79 -16.31
CA LEU A 195 -4.95 11.02 -14.97
C LEU A 195 -4.76 9.67 -14.30
N VAL A 196 -3.52 9.35 -13.95
CA VAL A 196 -3.22 8.07 -13.31
C VAL A 196 -3.05 8.26 -11.81
N VAL A 197 -3.76 7.45 -11.03
CA VAL A 197 -3.55 7.31 -9.58
C VAL A 197 -3.17 5.86 -9.29
N LEU A 198 -1.97 5.66 -8.74
CA LEU A 198 -1.50 4.39 -8.23
C LEU A 198 -1.65 4.37 -6.71
N THR A 199 -2.16 3.28 -6.14
CA THR A 199 -2.22 3.09 -4.68
C THR A 199 -1.35 1.92 -4.27
N SER A 200 -0.70 2.05 -3.11
CA SER A 200 0.09 0.98 -2.50
C SER A 200 -0.15 0.96 -0.99
N ASN A 201 -0.25 -0.24 -0.43
CA ASN A 201 -0.28 -0.44 1.02
C ASN A 201 1.13 -0.56 1.62
N ASN A 202 2.16 -0.34 0.79
CA ASN A 202 3.57 -0.45 1.14
C ASN A 202 3.91 -1.84 1.76
N THR A 203 3.25 -2.90 1.29
CA THR A 203 3.51 -4.28 1.74
C THR A 203 4.78 -4.84 1.09
N ARG A 204 5.12 -4.35 -0.10
CA ARG A 204 6.34 -4.61 -0.84
C ARG A 204 6.88 -3.28 -1.39
N ASP A 205 8.20 -3.16 -1.42
CA ASP A 205 8.86 -2.05 -2.09
C ASP A 205 8.63 -2.09 -3.61
N LEU A 206 8.09 -0.99 -4.13
CA LEU A 206 7.95 -0.77 -5.57
C LEU A 206 9.29 -0.45 -6.22
N SER A 207 9.45 -0.82 -7.49
CA SER A 207 10.66 -0.53 -8.25
C SER A 207 10.97 0.96 -8.29
N ALA A 208 12.27 1.30 -8.22
CA ALA A 208 12.73 2.68 -8.31
C ALA A 208 12.34 3.33 -9.66
N ALA A 209 12.22 2.53 -10.71
CA ALA A 209 11.75 2.98 -12.02
C ALA A 209 10.31 3.52 -11.96
N LEU A 210 9.41 2.81 -11.28
CA LEU A 210 8.01 3.21 -11.14
C LEU A 210 7.90 4.47 -10.28
N LYS A 211 8.58 4.51 -9.13
CA LYS A 211 8.59 5.68 -8.24
C LYS A 211 9.10 6.95 -8.95
N ARG A 212 10.10 6.84 -9.82
CA ARG A 212 10.67 7.99 -10.57
C ARG A 212 9.74 8.56 -11.64
N ARG A 213 8.78 7.77 -12.15
CA ARG A 213 7.80 8.22 -13.14
C ARG A 213 6.58 8.90 -12.51
N CYS A 214 6.42 8.81 -11.19
CA CYS A 214 5.27 9.33 -10.47
C CYS A 214 5.61 10.55 -9.60
N LEU A 215 4.62 11.38 -9.34
CA LEU A 215 4.59 12.23 -8.15
C LEU A 215 4.27 11.33 -6.96
N HIS A 216 5.18 11.25 -5.99
CA HIS A 216 5.04 10.37 -4.83
C HIS A 216 4.48 11.15 -3.63
N LEU A 217 3.46 10.58 -3.00
CA LEU A 217 2.88 11.11 -1.79
C LEU A 217 2.57 9.96 -0.81
N PHE A 218 2.98 10.15 0.45
CA PHE A 218 2.62 9.26 1.54
C PHE A 218 1.41 9.83 2.29
N LEU A 219 0.33 9.04 2.38
CA LEU A 219 -0.87 9.33 3.15
C LEU A 219 -0.83 8.52 4.45
N ASP A 220 -0.66 9.21 5.56
CA ASP A 220 -0.74 8.60 6.89
C ASP A 220 -2.11 8.84 7.53
N TYR A 221 -2.32 8.32 8.73
CA TYR A 221 -3.48 8.67 9.54
C TYR A 221 -3.49 10.19 9.83
N PRO A 222 -4.65 10.85 9.66
CA PRO A 222 -4.79 12.27 9.93
C PRO A 222 -4.62 12.59 11.42
N ASP A 223 -4.42 13.88 11.73
CA ASP A 223 -4.52 14.34 13.09
C ASP A 223 -5.95 14.27 13.65
N ALA A 224 -6.13 14.45 14.97
CA ALA A 224 -7.44 14.33 15.60
C ALA A 224 -8.48 15.32 15.05
N ASN A 225 -8.07 16.57 14.81
CA ASN A 225 -8.99 17.58 14.30
C ASN A 225 -9.46 17.17 12.91
N ARG A 226 -8.53 16.71 12.07
CA ARG A 226 -8.81 16.29 10.72
C ARG A 226 -9.62 15.00 10.65
N GLU A 227 -9.35 14.03 11.52
CA GLU A 227 -10.16 12.82 11.62
C GLU A 227 -11.60 13.13 12.06
N LEU A 228 -11.77 14.05 13.00
CA LEU A 228 -13.08 14.52 13.44
C LEU A 228 -13.85 15.21 12.29
N GLU A 229 -13.18 16.07 11.52
CA GLU A 229 -13.77 16.69 10.32
C GLU A 229 -14.22 15.63 9.31
N ILE A 230 -13.42 14.57 9.10
CA ILE A 230 -13.79 13.46 8.22
C ILE A 230 -15.06 12.77 8.74
N ILE A 231 -15.12 12.40 10.02
CA ILE A 231 -16.31 11.76 10.61
C ILE A 231 -17.55 12.65 10.44
N LYS A 232 -17.42 13.95 10.73
CA LYS A 232 -18.50 14.94 10.54
C LYS A 232 -18.96 15.01 9.09
N SER A 233 -18.03 15.04 8.14
CA SER A 233 -18.35 15.10 6.70
C SER A 233 -19.15 13.89 6.22
N LYS A 234 -18.92 12.71 6.82
CA LYS A 234 -19.62 11.47 6.46
C LYS A 234 -21.02 11.33 7.07
N ARG A 235 -21.49 12.34 7.84
CA ARG A 235 -22.84 12.41 8.44
C ARG A 235 -23.23 11.10 9.14
N THR A 236 -22.38 10.63 10.03
CA THR A 236 -22.56 9.35 10.73
C THR A 236 -23.75 9.32 11.68
N GLY A 237 -24.27 10.51 12.07
CA GLY A 237 -25.37 10.65 13.03
C GLY A 237 -24.93 10.66 14.49
N LEU A 238 -23.63 10.52 14.77
CA LEU A 238 -23.09 10.55 16.12
C LEU A 238 -23.00 12.01 16.64
N PRO A 239 -23.41 12.30 17.89
CA PRO A 239 -23.26 13.63 18.48
C PRO A 239 -21.80 14.10 18.51
N GLU A 240 -21.58 15.40 18.37
CA GLU A 240 -20.24 15.98 18.24
C GLU A 240 -19.31 15.66 19.43
N VAL A 241 -19.84 15.70 20.64
CA VAL A 241 -19.09 15.36 21.87
C VAL A 241 -18.63 13.90 21.84
N ALA A 242 -19.53 12.98 21.46
CA ALA A 242 -19.19 11.57 21.32
C ALA A 242 -18.21 11.33 20.16
N ALA A 243 -18.34 12.04 19.03
CA ALA A 243 -17.41 11.93 17.91
C ALA A 243 -16.00 12.40 18.28
N HIS A 244 -15.86 13.52 18.99
CA HIS A 244 -14.57 13.99 19.48
C HIS A 244 -13.90 12.94 20.38
N ARG A 245 -14.67 12.41 21.33
CA ARG A 245 -14.18 11.40 22.27
C ARG A 245 -13.84 10.07 21.59
N LEU A 246 -14.58 9.68 20.55
CA LEU A 246 -14.27 8.50 19.74
C LEU A 246 -12.91 8.63 19.05
N VAL A 247 -12.62 9.80 18.48
CA VAL A 247 -11.34 10.06 17.80
C VAL A 247 -10.17 9.96 18.78
N GLU A 248 -10.29 10.53 19.98
CA GLU A 248 -9.29 10.38 21.04
C GLU A 248 -9.03 8.90 21.35
N VAL A 249 -10.09 8.14 21.63
CA VAL A 249 -10.00 6.70 21.95
C VAL A 249 -9.36 5.91 20.81
N VAL A 250 -9.73 6.17 19.57
CA VAL A 250 -9.14 5.48 18.41
C VAL A 250 -7.66 5.80 18.27
N ARG A 251 -7.24 7.04 18.51
CA ARG A 251 -5.83 7.42 18.47
C ARG A 251 -5.03 6.70 19.55
N ASP A 252 -5.53 6.65 20.78
CA ASP A 252 -4.91 5.90 21.86
C ASP A 252 -4.81 4.40 21.52
N ILE A 253 -5.84 3.83 20.89
CA ILE A 253 -5.83 2.44 20.41
C ILE A 253 -4.75 2.24 19.33
N ARG A 254 -4.53 3.20 18.43
CA ARG A 254 -3.48 3.10 17.38
C ARG A 254 -2.06 3.14 17.95
N GLU A 255 -1.86 3.71 19.15
CA GLU A 255 -0.56 3.72 19.83
C GLU A 255 -0.24 2.37 20.51
N LEU A 256 -1.22 1.48 20.63
CA LEU A 256 -1.02 0.15 21.20
C LEU A 256 -0.22 -0.75 20.23
N PRO A 257 0.52 -1.74 20.75
CA PRO A 257 1.24 -2.72 19.94
C PRO A 257 0.26 -3.75 19.35
N LEU A 258 -0.57 -3.30 18.42
CA LEU A 258 -1.60 -4.10 17.75
C LEU A 258 -1.02 -4.81 16.54
N ARG A 259 -1.62 -5.94 16.16
CA ARG A 259 -1.32 -6.57 14.88
C ARG A 259 -1.79 -5.69 13.71
N LYS A 260 -2.96 -5.08 13.85
CA LYS A 260 -3.50 -4.14 12.87
C LYS A 260 -4.17 -2.97 13.58
N ALA A 261 -3.62 -1.78 13.38
CA ALA A 261 -4.21 -0.54 13.88
C ALA A 261 -5.55 -0.24 13.16
N PRO A 262 -6.54 0.33 13.87
CA PRO A 262 -7.78 0.77 13.26
C PRO A 262 -7.57 1.79 12.14
N SER A 263 -8.24 1.58 11.02
CA SER A 263 -8.28 2.52 9.89
C SER A 263 -9.30 3.64 10.08
N ILE A 264 -9.23 4.67 9.24
CA ILE A 264 -10.22 5.76 9.22
C ILE A 264 -11.60 5.20 8.82
N SER A 265 -11.63 4.27 7.84
CA SER A 265 -12.88 3.62 7.42
C SER A 265 -13.53 2.84 8.56
N GLU A 266 -12.74 2.07 9.33
CA GLU A 266 -13.21 1.36 10.52
C GLU A 266 -13.70 2.35 11.60
N THR A 267 -13.07 3.52 11.74
CA THR A 267 -13.49 4.58 12.68
C THR A 267 -14.84 5.20 12.29
N ILE A 268 -15.05 5.47 11.00
CA ILE A 268 -16.33 5.94 10.47
C ILE A 268 -17.43 4.90 10.73
N ASP A 269 -17.13 3.61 10.51
CA ASP A 269 -18.08 2.53 10.77
C ASP A 269 -18.38 2.35 12.26
N TRP A 270 -17.40 2.58 13.14
CA TRP A 270 -17.64 2.61 14.58
C TRP A 270 -18.54 3.77 14.98
N ALA A 271 -18.30 4.97 14.44
CA ALA A 271 -19.13 6.13 14.67
C ALA A 271 -20.59 5.90 14.22
N ARG A 272 -20.80 5.27 13.06
CA ARG A 272 -22.13 4.85 12.58
C ARG A 272 -22.76 3.82 13.51
N THR A 273 -22.00 2.85 13.98
CA THR A 273 -22.49 1.81 14.91
C THR A 273 -22.98 2.45 16.20
N LEU A 274 -22.21 3.37 16.77
CA LEU A 274 -22.58 4.09 17.99
C LEU A 274 -23.83 4.96 17.79
N ALA A 275 -23.95 5.60 16.63
CA ALA A 275 -25.15 6.36 16.27
C ALA A 275 -26.39 5.45 16.14
N VAL A 276 -26.26 4.26 15.54
CA VAL A 276 -27.35 3.27 15.43
C VAL A 276 -27.78 2.75 16.81
N LEU A 277 -26.84 2.61 17.75
CA LEU A 277 -27.13 2.23 19.13
C LEU A 277 -27.75 3.37 19.96
N GLY A 278 -27.90 4.58 19.39
CA GLY A 278 -28.47 5.73 20.10
C GLY A 278 -27.57 6.26 21.20
N VAL A 279 -26.24 6.10 21.07
CA VAL A 279 -25.28 6.50 22.09
C VAL A 279 -25.06 8.00 22.02
N GLU A 280 -25.46 8.72 23.06
CA GLU A 280 -25.24 10.17 23.18
C GLU A 280 -23.91 10.50 23.86
N GLU A 281 -23.48 9.66 24.80
CA GLU A 281 -22.21 9.77 25.52
C GLU A 281 -21.46 8.44 25.53
N LEU A 282 -20.13 8.48 25.36
CA LEU A 282 -19.32 7.26 25.30
C LEU A 282 -18.98 6.75 26.70
N ASP A 283 -19.60 5.63 27.07
CA ASP A 283 -19.25 4.86 28.26
C ASP A 283 -18.26 3.72 27.94
N PRO A 284 -17.31 3.39 28.85
CA PRO A 284 -16.37 2.29 28.63
C PRO A 284 -17.00 0.94 28.32
N SER A 285 -18.17 0.63 28.90
CA SER A 285 -18.88 -0.64 28.62
C SER A 285 -19.31 -0.72 27.15
N VAL A 286 -19.93 0.35 26.64
CA VAL A 286 -20.35 0.46 25.25
C VAL A 286 -19.16 0.38 24.29
N LEU A 287 -18.05 1.05 24.62
CA LEU A 287 -16.82 0.98 23.83
C LEU A 287 -16.26 -0.44 23.79
N ALA A 288 -16.22 -1.15 24.93
CA ALA A 288 -15.71 -2.51 25.01
C ALA A 288 -16.58 -3.54 24.27
N ASP A 289 -17.91 -3.33 24.28
CA ASP A 289 -18.89 -4.19 23.61
C ASP A 289 -18.88 -3.99 22.09
N THR A 290 -18.46 -2.80 21.60
CA THR A 290 -18.47 -2.44 20.18
C THR A 290 -17.06 -2.37 19.55
N ALA A 291 -16.01 -2.59 20.33
CA ALA A 291 -14.62 -2.52 19.87
C ALA A 291 -14.28 -3.51 18.74
N ASN A 292 -15.03 -4.60 18.59
CA ASN A 292 -14.91 -5.57 17.49
C ASN A 292 -15.17 -4.95 16.10
N VAL A 293 -15.82 -3.78 16.06
CA VAL A 293 -16.01 -3.01 14.82
C VAL A 293 -14.67 -2.55 14.26
N VAL A 294 -13.73 -2.16 15.12
CA VAL A 294 -12.42 -1.64 14.71
C VAL A 294 -11.26 -2.61 14.94
N LEU A 295 -11.38 -3.53 15.92
CA LEU A 295 -10.36 -4.53 16.24
C LEU A 295 -10.81 -5.91 15.76
N LYS A 296 -10.10 -6.45 14.76
CA LYS A 296 -10.46 -7.71 14.09
C LYS A 296 -9.77 -8.95 14.67
N TYR A 297 -8.74 -8.75 15.49
CA TYR A 297 -7.99 -9.84 16.11
C TYR A 297 -8.32 -9.92 17.60
N GLU A 298 -8.60 -11.12 18.09
CA GLU A 298 -8.98 -11.36 19.49
C GLU A 298 -7.91 -10.85 20.47
N ARG A 299 -6.62 -11.11 20.17
CA ARG A 299 -5.51 -10.56 20.98
C ARG A 299 -5.44 -9.04 21.00
N ASP A 300 -5.82 -8.37 19.92
CA ASP A 300 -5.84 -6.91 19.85
C ASP A 300 -7.03 -6.35 20.65
N LEU A 301 -8.16 -7.05 20.60
CA LEU A 301 -9.35 -6.75 21.38
C LEU A 301 -9.09 -6.90 22.88
N ASP A 302 -8.41 -7.96 23.31
CA ASP A 302 -8.07 -8.19 24.72
C ASP A 302 -7.17 -7.07 25.25
N LYS A 303 -6.12 -6.71 24.50
CA LYS A 303 -5.23 -5.59 24.84
C LYS A 303 -5.99 -4.26 24.97
N ALA A 304 -6.88 -3.98 24.03
CA ALA A 304 -7.67 -2.76 24.08
C ALA A 304 -8.64 -2.75 25.26
N ARG A 305 -9.31 -3.87 25.57
CA ARG A 305 -10.23 -4.00 26.70
C ARG A 305 -9.55 -3.80 28.05
N GLU A 306 -8.33 -4.28 28.23
CA GLU A 306 -7.53 -4.05 29.44
C GLU A 306 -7.26 -2.56 29.68
N LEU A 307 -7.15 -1.78 28.59
CA LEU A 307 -6.78 -0.37 28.63
C LEU A 307 -7.98 0.60 28.53
N MET A 308 -9.14 0.16 28.02
CA MET A 308 -10.35 0.98 27.89
C MET A 308 -10.80 1.70 29.16
N PRO A 309 -10.73 1.09 30.38
CA PRO A 309 -11.00 1.80 31.62
C PRO A 309 -9.98 2.89 31.95
N LEU A 310 -8.75 2.78 31.42
CA LEU A 310 -7.61 3.67 31.67
C LEU A 310 -7.54 4.83 30.68
N LEU A 311 -8.15 4.71 29.49
CA LEU A 311 -8.30 5.80 28.50
C LEU A 311 -9.16 6.97 29.02
N ARG A 312 -9.69 6.88 30.24
CA ARG A 312 -10.60 7.84 30.89
C ARG A 312 -9.90 9.04 31.54
N ASP A 313 -8.59 9.01 31.72
CA ASP A 313 -7.87 10.06 32.47
C ASP A 313 -7.12 11.02 31.52
N PRO A 314 -7.63 12.25 31.30
CA PRO A 314 -6.97 13.24 30.43
C PRO A 314 -5.60 13.71 30.93
N ASN A 315 -5.13 13.26 32.11
CA ASN A 315 -3.83 13.61 32.67
C ASN A 315 -2.83 12.44 32.74
N ARG A 316 -3.10 11.29 32.11
CA ARG A 316 -2.29 10.08 32.33
C ARG A 316 -1.23 9.86 31.25
N THR A 317 0.01 9.66 31.68
CA THR A 317 1.10 9.13 30.86
C THR A 317 0.95 7.62 30.67
N VAL A 318 1.01 7.17 29.42
CA VAL A 318 1.04 5.73 29.07
C VAL A 318 2.37 5.16 29.57
N PRO A 319 2.38 4.10 30.40
CA PRO A 319 3.64 3.49 30.84
C PRO A 319 4.39 2.91 29.63
N GLU A 320 5.67 3.26 29.47
CA GLU A 320 6.54 2.57 28.52
C GLU A 320 6.57 1.08 28.86
N GLN A 321 6.32 0.26 27.85
CA GLN A 321 6.16 -1.18 27.96
C GLN A 321 7.32 -1.82 28.72
N HIS A 322 6.99 -2.61 29.75
CA HIS A 322 7.94 -3.45 30.47
C HIS A 322 8.62 -4.43 29.50
N SER A 323 9.91 -4.23 29.25
CA SER A 323 10.78 -5.30 28.74
C SER A 323 10.77 -6.45 29.75
N HIS A 324 10.27 -7.61 29.34
CA HIS A 324 10.34 -8.83 30.12
C HIS A 324 11.80 -9.20 30.38
N ASP A 325 12.27 -8.98 31.61
CA ASP A 325 13.49 -9.58 32.13
C ASP A 325 13.12 -10.81 32.96
N HIS A 326 13.26 -12.00 32.38
CA HIS A 326 13.08 -13.27 33.07
C HIS A 326 14.37 -13.62 33.84
N GLY A 327 14.55 -13.02 35.02
CA GLY A 327 15.54 -13.43 35.99
C GLY A 327 15.01 -14.53 36.92
N HIS A 328 15.43 -15.77 36.69
CA HIS A 328 15.21 -16.90 37.61
C HIS A 328 15.85 -16.64 38.98
N GLY A 329 15.07 -16.76 40.06
CA GLY A 329 15.56 -16.75 41.43
C GLY A 329 15.06 -17.95 42.22
N HIS A 330 15.83 -19.03 42.23
CA HIS A 330 15.68 -20.12 43.18
C HIS A 330 16.07 -19.65 44.59
N GLY A 331 15.27 -20.02 45.59
CA GLY A 331 15.56 -19.74 46.99
C GLY A 331 16.69 -20.60 47.56
N HIS A 332 17.30 -20.15 48.65
CA HIS A 332 17.57 -20.93 49.85
C HIS A 332 17.99 -20.01 51.02
N HIS A 333 17.32 -20.22 52.16
CA HIS A 333 17.73 -20.05 53.57
C HIS A 333 19.13 -19.47 53.87
N HIS A 334 19.20 -18.52 54.83
CA HIS A 334 19.71 -18.80 56.18
C HIS A 334 19.49 -17.61 57.14
N SER A 335 19.06 -17.96 58.34
CA SER A 335 18.93 -17.17 59.57
C SER A 335 20.28 -16.76 60.16
N HIS A 336 20.38 -15.61 60.83
CA HIS A 336 20.73 -15.48 62.26
C HIS A 336 20.84 -14.01 62.68
N ALA A 337 20.46 -13.75 63.93
CA ALA A 337 20.37 -12.47 64.60
C ALA A 337 21.52 -12.25 65.62
N HIS A 338 21.52 -11.03 66.20
CA HIS A 338 22.34 -10.47 67.30
C HIS A 338 23.68 -9.85 66.86
N GLY A 339 24.10 -8.66 67.31
CA GLY A 339 23.56 -7.68 68.27
C GLY A 339 24.66 -6.63 68.59
N GLU A 340 24.25 -5.52 69.25
CA GLU A 340 25.09 -4.54 70.01
C GLU A 340 26.15 -3.72 69.23
N ARG A 341 26.53 -2.47 69.52
CA ARG A 341 26.18 -1.38 70.46
C ARG A 341 26.85 -0.08 69.92
N VAL A 342 26.21 1.07 70.17
CA VAL A 342 26.69 2.43 70.57
C VAL A 342 28.23 2.67 70.50
N ALA A 343 28.80 3.72 69.89
CA ALA A 343 28.73 5.14 70.25
C ALA A 343 29.56 6.02 69.28
N THR A 344 29.21 7.33 69.17
CA THR A 344 30.08 8.54 69.03
C THR A 344 31.21 8.54 67.97
N GLU A 345 31.41 9.53 67.10
CA GLU A 345 31.54 10.98 67.36
C GLU A 345 31.86 11.70 66.02
N THR A 346 31.45 12.98 65.93
CA THR A 346 32.06 14.11 65.18
C THR A 346 32.45 14.02 63.68
N ALA A 347 31.78 14.87 62.89
CA ALA A 347 32.29 15.43 61.63
C ALA A 347 33.47 16.40 61.88
N PRO A 348 34.33 16.64 60.86
CA PRO A 348 34.29 17.97 60.26
C PRO A 348 34.39 17.99 58.72
N ALA A 349 34.16 19.18 58.19
CA ALA A 349 33.91 19.54 56.80
C ALA A 349 35.08 19.35 55.81
N GLY A 350 34.68 19.09 54.55
CA GLY A 350 35.25 19.70 53.34
C GLY A 350 36.43 18.98 52.67
N THR A 351 36.21 18.40 51.49
CA THR A 351 37.03 18.60 50.26
C THR A 351 36.49 17.76 49.07
N ASP A 352 36.15 18.48 48.00
CA ASP A 352 36.13 18.15 46.57
C ASP A 352 35.84 16.71 46.05
N ASP A 353 34.61 16.56 45.55
CA ASP A 353 34.05 15.48 44.75
C ASP A 353 34.55 15.45 43.28
N LYS A 354 35.84 15.15 43.06
CA LYS A 354 36.38 14.92 41.70
C LYS A 354 37.34 13.75 41.51
N ASP A 355 37.83 13.11 42.59
CA ASP A 355 38.91 12.10 42.47
C ASP A 355 38.47 10.63 42.64
N TYR A 356 37.25 10.36 43.10
CA TYR A 356 36.74 8.98 43.24
C TYR A 356 36.51 8.31 41.87
N GLY A 357 36.11 9.10 40.85
CA GLY A 357 35.86 8.61 39.49
C GLY A 357 37.12 8.24 38.70
N LYS A 358 38.29 8.77 39.04
CA LYS A 358 39.57 8.44 38.37
C LYS A 358 40.13 7.09 38.84
N GLN A 359 40.02 6.79 40.13
CA GLN A 359 40.51 5.53 40.71
C GLN A 359 39.68 4.33 40.23
N VAL A 360 38.38 4.52 40.01
CA VAL A 360 37.48 3.47 39.48
C VAL A 360 37.72 3.19 37.98
N ARG A 361 38.23 4.16 37.20
CA ARG A 361 38.59 3.97 35.78
C ARG A 361 39.94 3.27 35.61
N ALA A 362 40.94 3.59 36.44
CA ALA A 362 42.25 2.95 36.41
C ALA A 362 42.20 1.45 36.82
N ALA A 363 41.20 1.04 37.59
CA ALA A 363 41.02 -0.36 38.00
C ALA A 363 40.34 -1.25 36.93
N LYS A 364 39.87 -0.69 35.81
CA LYS A 364 39.17 -1.42 34.74
C LYS A 364 40.06 -1.82 33.55
N ASP A 365 41.32 -1.40 33.52
CA ASP A 365 42.29 -1.82 32.51
C ASP A 365 43.13 -2.98 33.04
N ARG A 366 42.72 -4.21 32.73
CA ARG A 366 43.58 -5.39 32.84
C ARG A 366 44.22 -5.66 31.46
N PRO A 367 45.53 -5.98 31.38
CA PRO A 367 46.17 -6.31 30.11
C PRO A 367 45.53 -7.56 29.48
N GLY A 368 45.20 -7.51 28.18
CA GLY A 368 44.67 -8.64 27.40
C GLY A 368 43.18 -8.60 27.02
N ARG A 369 42.51 -7.45 27.15
CA ARG A 369 41.07 -7.32 26.81
C ARG A 369 40.77 -7.11 25.32
N HIS A 370 41.76 -6.75 24.50
CA HIS A 370 41.61 -6.53 23.06
C HIS A 370 42.71 -7.28 22.30
N ASP A 371 42.31 -7.98 21.24
CA ASP A 371 43.16 -8.61 20.23
C ASP A 371 43.81 -7.55 19.32
N GLU A 372 44.97 -7.87 18.72
CA GLU A 372 45.83 -6.96 17.92
C GLU A 372 45.21 -6.46 16.60
N GLY A 373 43.88 -6.49 16.43
CA GLY A 373 43.18 -6.08 15.22
C GLY A 373 42.45 -4.74 15.28
N TYR A 374 42.43 -4.04 16.42
CA TYR A 374 41.47 -2.95 16.66
C TYR A 374 41.85 -1.56 16.10
N TYR A 375 43.05 -1.36 15.56
CA TYR A 375 43.38 -0.15 14.79
C TYR A 375 43.86 -0.52 13.39
N GLY A 376 43.04 -0.20 12.39
CA GLY A 376 43.33 -0.51 10.99
C GLY A 376 44.57 0.19 10.45
N SER A 377 45.43 -0.57 9.77
CA SER A 377 45.94 -0.20 8.45
C SER A 377 46.54 -1.40 7.69
N THR A 378 46.07 -1.54 6.45
CA THR A 378 46.73 -2.06 5.23
C THR A 378 47.86 -3.07 5.33
N THR A 379 47.63 -4.31 4.89
CA THR A 379 48.54 -5.01 3.97
C THR A 379 47.88 -6.21 3.28
N SER A 380 48.21 -6.35 2.00
CA SER A 380 47.78 -7.31 0.98
C SER A 380 48.44 -8.69 1.11
N ALA A 381 47.66 -9.79 1.10
CA ALA A 381 48.06 -11.14 0.64
C ALA A 381 46.87 -12.15 0.70
N PRO A 382 46.85 -13.24 -0.11
CA PRO A 382 45.62 -13.93 -0.51
C PRO A 382 45.14 -15.01 0.48
N VAL A 383 43.82 -15.15 0.58
CA VAL A 383 43.14 -16.14 1.44
C VAL A 383 43.29 -17.55 0.87
N GLN A 384 44.05 -18.41 1.54
CA GLN A 384 44.01 -19.86 1.37
C GLN A 384 42.72 -20.43 1.98
N ARG A 385 41.93 -21.12 1.16
CA ARG A 385 40.78 -21.94 1.60
C ARG A 385 41.27 -23.11 2.45
N ARG A 386 40.81 -23.20 3.70
CA ARG A 386 40.92 -24.43 4.50
C ARG A 386 39.72 -25.33 4.22
N ASN A 387 40.02 -26.50 3.67
CA ASN A 387 39.10 -27.65 3.57
C ASN A 387 38.74 -28.15 4.98
N SER A 388 37.46 -28.14 5.33
CA SER A 388 36.90 -29.00 6.35
C SER A 388 36.10 -30.11 5.65
N GLY A 389 36.64 -31.33 5.69
CA GLY A 389 36.03 -32.52 5.10
C GLY A 389 34.70 -32.88 5.76
N VAL A 390 33.71 -33.20 4.93
CA VAL A 390 32.45 -33.80 5.34
C VAL A 390 32.40 -35.23 4.80
N SER A 391 32.12 -36.18 5.69
CA SER A 391 32.04 -37.63 5.45
C SER A 391 30.85 -38.01 4.56
N SER A 392 31.03 -39.05 3.74
CA SER A 392 30.15 -39.51 2.66
C SER A 392 28.92 -40.34 3.09
N GLU A 393 28.38 -40.18 4.30
CA GLU A 393 27.29 -41.05 4.81
C GLU A 393 26.06 -40.34 5.41
N GLN A 394 25.82 -39.06 5.16
CA GLN A 394 24.56 -38.39 5.56
C GLN A 394 23.79 -37.75 4.39
N GLY A 395 23.82 -38.40 3.24
CA GLY A 395 23.05 -38.03 2.05
C GLY A 395 22.08 -39.13 1.63
N SER A 396 21.09 -39.46 2.46
CA SER A 396 19.89 -40.18 1.99
C SER A 396 18.77 -40.13 3.03
N ARG A 397 17.90 -39.12 2.93
CA ARG A 397 16.48 -39.19 3.31
C ARG A 397 15.79 -37.91 2.86
N SER A 398 14.59 -38.08 2.31
CA SER A 398 13.59 -37.07 1.94
C SER A 398 13.66 -36.41 0.55
N TRP A 399 13.48 -37.21 -0.50
CA TRP A 399 12.57 -36.85 -1.59
C TRP A 399 11.86 -38.11 -2.14
N ALA A 400 10.53 -38.13 -2.05
CA ALA A 400 9.67 -39.09 -2.75
C ALA A 400 8.50 -38.31 -3.37
N PRO A 401 8.26 -38.40 -4.69
CA PRO A 401 7.12 -37.77 -5.35
C PRO A 401 5.88 -38.67 -5.28
N HIS A 402 4.76 -38.13 -4.79
CA HIS A 402 3.45 -38.80 -4.88
C HIS A 402 2.85 -38.65 -6.28
N ALA A 403 2.97 -39.72 -7.09
CA ALA A 403 2.16 -39.93 -8.27
C ALA A 403 0.83 -40.59 -7.87
N ARG A 404 -0.30 -39.90 -8.08
CA ARG A 404 -1.65 -40.50 -8.00
C ARG A 404 -2.11 -40.96 -9.39
N LYS A 405 -2.17 -42.28 -9.57
CA LYS A 405 -2.94 -42.95 -10.64
C LYS A 405 -4.44 -42.84 -10.32
N ARG A 406 -5.26 -42.47 -11.31
CA ARG A 406 -6.72 -42.68 -11.30
C ARG A 406 -7.03 -44.14 -11.66
N PRO A 407 -8.08 -44.76 -11.09
CA PRO A 407 -8.71 -45.93 -11.68
C PRO A 407 -10.02 -45.57 -12.39
N PHE A 408 -10.18 -46.15 -13.58
CA PHE A 408 -11.38 -46.38 -14.42
C PHE A 408 -12.35 -45.22 -14.72
#